data_AF-A0A7C8UQ47-F1
#
_entry.id   AF-A0A7C8UQ47-F1
#
_cell.length_a   1.000
_cell.length_b   1.000
_cell.length_c   1.000
_cell.angle_alpha   90.00
_cell.angle_beta   90.00
_cell.angle_gamma   90.00
#
_symmetry.space_group_name_H-M   'P 1'
#
loop_
_entity.id
_entity.type
_entity.pdbx_description
1 polymer ?
#
loop_
_entity_poly.entity_id
_entity_poly.type
_entity_poly.pdbx_seq_one_letter_code
_entity_poly.pdbx_strand_id
1 'polypeptide(L)'
;MLQPKTPKLSSILPGDVSTYPQNTMITKYTRLSHIPSMGLGLTATQDLPAGTTWYLATVDNYLPIPRRTFTAICQAGKRNPEWENFKKSIEIYSVYSERWDTVNFSLDNLRFLNHGIVERGQEDEEEKDGMGNVDIGGTAVTEDTMVGWSAWTTRDVKEGEQLVFNYLKFKDYFEALDKETVCGEGTGDVEILLTREQLGVYVDSGLERDIDKALMMVIAKWGVWDEGRGVFVIKVPFEV
;
A
#
# COMPACT_ATOMS: atom_id res chain seq x y z
N MET A 1 -24.00 -23.55 8.53
CA MET A 1 -22.55 -23.68 8.28
C MET A 1 -21.81 -22.82 9.30
N LEU A 2 -20.72 -23.32 9.88
CA LEU A 2 -19.95 -22.63 10.92
C LEU A 2 -19.05 -21.59 10.24
N GLN A 3 -19.14 -20.32 10.68
CA GLN A 3 -18.16 -19.29 10.31
C GLN A 3 -16.75 -19.76 10.69
N PRO A 4 -15.72 -19.51 9.85
CA PRO A 4 -14.34 -19.76 10.25
C PRO A 4 -14.03 -18.92 11.49
N LYS A 5 -13.61 -19.57 12.57
CA LYS A 5 -13.21 -18.86 13.80
C LYS A 5 -11.98 -18.02 13.50
N THR A 6 -12.14 -16.70 13.52
CA THR A 6 -11.02 -15.76 13.55
C THR A 6 -10.15 -16.07 14.77
N PRO A 7 -8.86 -16.40 14.61
CA PRO A 7 -7.99 -16.70 15.75
C PRO A 7 -7.86 -15.48 16.67
N LYS A 8 -8.08 -15.66 17.97
CA LYS A 8 -7.78 -14.63 18.98
C LYS A 8 -6.26 -14.51 19.12
N LEU A 9 -5.68 -13.51 18.46
CA LEU A 9 -4.25 -13.14 18.50
C LEU A 9 -3.93 -12.26 19.72
N SER A 10 -4.15 -12.75 20.94
CA SER A 10 -3.88 -11.97 22.17
C SER A 10 -2.53 -12.27 22.84
N SER A 11 -1.54 -12.83 22.14
CA SER A 11 -0.29 -13.22 22.82
C SER A 11 1.00 -13.25 22.00
N ILE A 12 1.09 -12.57 20.85
CA ILE A 12 2.35 -12.58 20.08
C ILE A 12 3.13 -11.29 20.41
N LEU A 13 4.16 -11.44 21.24
CA LEU A 13 5.22 -10.44 21.40
C LEU A 13 5.99 -10.34 20.06
N PRO A 14 6.43 -9.14 19.65
CA PRO A 14 7.14 -8.95 18.39
C PRO A 14 8.41 -9.82 18.36
N GLY A 15 8.47 -10.73 17.38
CA GLY A 15 9.63 -11.58 17.10
C GLY A 15 10.82 -10.80 16.56
N ASP A 16 11.97 -11.48 16.51
CA ASP A 16 13.26 -10.94 16.06
C ASP A 16 13.21 -10.46 14.61
N VAL A 17 13.50 -9.17 14.42
CA VAL A 17 13.41 -8.44 13.14
C VAL A 17 14.43 -8.93 12.10
N SER A 18 15.38 -9.77 12.48
CA SER A 18 16.37 -10.34 11.56
C SER A 18 15.84 -11.45 10.63
N THR A 19 14.60 -11.92 10.82
CA THR A 19 14.01 -13.04 10.04
C THR A 19 13.09 -12.60 8.90
N TYR A 20 12.86 -11.29 8.72
CA TYR A 20 12.00 -10.76 7.66
C TYR A 20 12.65 -10.92 6.26
N PRO A 21 11.85 -11.17 5.19
CA PRO A 21 12.30 -10.91 3.83
C PRO A 21 12.54 -9.40 3.69
N GLN A 22 13.81 -9.02 3.58
CA GLN A 22 14.22 -7.63 3.36
C GLN A 22 14.33 -7.36 1.86
N ASN A 23 14.03 -6.12 1.45
CA ASN A 23 14.28 -5.61 0.09
C ASN A 23 13.58 -6.37 -1.07
N THR A 24 12.44 -7.02 -0.85
CA THR A 24 11.78 -7.78 -1.92
C THR A 24 10.83 -6.92 -2.75
N MET A 25 11.28 -6.54 -3.94
CA MET A 25 10.43 -6.19 -5.06
C MET A 25 9.59 -7.41 -5.47
N ILE A 26 8.28 -7.23 -5.73
CA ILE A 26 7.42 -8.31 -6.26
C ILE A 26 7.92 -8.72 -7.64
N THR A 27 8.66 -9.82 -7.69
CA THR A 27 9.34 -10.31 -8.91
C THR A 27 9.18 -11.81 -9.13
N LYS A 28 8.85 -12.57 -8.08
CA LYS A 28 8.70 -14.02 -8.16
C LYS A 28 7.47 -14.42 -8.98
N TYR A 29 6.30 -13.89 -8.61
CA TYR A 29 5.01 -14.27 -9.21
C TYR A 29 4.50 -13.27 -10.23
N THR A 30 5.07 -12.07 -10.24
CA THR A 30 4.63 -10.97 -11.10
C THR A 30 5.82 -10.28 -11.74
N ARG A 31 5.56 -9.66 -12.89
CA ARG A 31 6.46 -8.72 -13.54
C ARG A 31 5.70 -7.48 -13.95
N LEU A 32 6.38 -6.35 -13.92
CA LEU A 32 5.87 -5.10 -14.47
C LEU A 32 5.81 -5.23 -16.00
N SER A 33 4.71 -4.80 -16.61
CA SER A 33 4.51 -4.89 -18.05
C SER A 33 3.63 -3.74 -18.55
N HIS A 34 3.80 -3.36 -19.81
CA HIS A 34 2.92 -2.39 -20.45
C HIS A 34 1.63 -3.07 -20.91
N ILE A 35 0.50 -2.60 -20.39
CA ILE A 35 -0.85 -3.06 -20.68
C ILE A 35 -1.51 -2.06 -21.64
N PRO A 36 -1.98 -2.50 -22.82
CA PRO A 36 -2.71 -1.63 -23.75
C PRO A 36 -3.84 -0.88 -23.04
N SER A 37 -3.95 0.43 -23.29
CA SER A 37 -4.95 1.34 -22.69
C SER A 37 -4.87 1.62 -21.17
N MET A 38 -4.04 0.89 -20.42
CA MET A 38 -3.91 1.06 -18.96
C MET A 38 -2.52 1.55 -18.51
N GLY A 39 -1.52 1.51 -19.40
CA GLY A 39 -0.15 1.88 -19.04
C GLY A 39 0.56 0.73 -18.35
N LEU A 40 1.25 0.98 -17.23
CA LEU A 40 1.92 -0.09 -16.48
C LEU A 40 0.93 -0.97 -15.72
N GLY A 41 1.23 -2.26 -15.65
CA GLY A 41 0.44 -3.26 -14.93
C GLY A 41 1.29 -4.43 -14.45
N LEU A 42 0.76 -5.20 -13.50
CA LEU A 42 1.37 -6.46 -13.06
C LEU A 42 0.84 -7.63 -13.88
N THR A 43 1.73 -8.43 -14.46
CA THR A 43 1.37 -9.69 -15.15
C THR A 43 1.98 -10.88 -14.44
N ALA A 44 1.28 -12.02 -14.44
CA ALA A 44 1.76 -13.25 -13.84
C ALA A 44 2.98 -13.79 -14.62
N THR A 45 4.03 -14.19 -13.91
CA THR A 45 5.23 -14.81 -14.49
C THR A 45 5.09 -16.31 -14.69
N GLN A 46 4.04 -16.91 -14.14
CA GLN A 46 3.72 -18.33 -14.19
C GLN A 46 2.21 -18.52 -13.95
N ASP A 47 1.70 -19.73 -14.17
CA ASP A 47 0.35 -20.08 -13.74
C ASP A 47 0.22 -19.99 -12.21
N LEU A 48 -0.83 -19.31 -11.73
CA LEU A 48 -1.14 -19.13 -10.31
C LEU A 48 -2.52 -19.74 -10.03
N PRO A 49 -2.60 -20.89 -9.33
CA PRO A 49 -3.87 -21.47 -8.90
C PRO A 49 -4.66 -20.52 -7.99
N ALA A 50 -5.98 -20.67 -7.92
CA ALA A 50 -6.83 -19.96 -6.97
C ALA A 50 -6.34 -20.12 -5.52
N GLY A 51 -6.35 -19.03 -4.74
CA GLY A 51 -5.88 -19.00 -3.35
C GLY A 51 -4.37 -18.88 -3.19
N THR A 52 -3.60 -18.73 -4.28
CA THR A 52 -2.15 -18.54 -4.21
C THR A 52 -1.84 -17.17 -3.60
N THR A 53 -1.16 -17.15 -2.45
CA THR A 53 -0.55 -15.93 -1.91
C THR A 53 0.63 -15.53 -2.78
N TRP A 54 0.46 -14.45 -3.54
CA TRP A 54 1.47 -13.95 -4.49
C TRP A 54 2.19 -12.69 -4.00
N TYR A 55 1.67 -12.07 -2.93
CA TYR A 55 2.30 -10.92 -2.29
C TYR A 55 2.14 -10.94 -0.78
N LEU A 56 3.17 -10.46 -0.09
CA LEU A 56 3.21 -10.21 1.34
C LEU A 56 3.82 -8.82 1.56
N ALA A 57 3.09 -7.95 2.27
CA ALA A 57 3.65 -6.71 2.74
C ALA A 57 4.67 -6.98 3.86
N THR A 58 5.82 -6.32 3.75
CA THR A 58 6.96 -6.35 4.67
C THR A 58 7.25 -4.94 5.14
N VAL A 59 7.92 -4.79 6.28
CA VAL A 59 8.24 -3.45 6.83
C VAL A 59 9.00 -2.54 5.85
N ASP A 60 9.69 -3.12 4.86
CA ASP A 60 10.48 -2.38 3.87
C ASP A 60 9.69 -1.99 2.61
N ASN A 61 8.56 -2.65 2.31
CA ASN A 61 7.82 -2.43 1.06
C ASN A 61 6.50 -1.66 1.23
N TYR A 62 6.17 -1.20 2.43
CA TYR A 62 5.09 -0.26 2.67
C TYR A 62 5.50 0.84 3.66
N LEU A 63 4.89 2.01 3.49
CA LEU A 63 5.01 3.15 4.38
C LEU A 63 3.65 3.37 5.07
N PRO A 64 3.52 3.05 6.38
CA PRO A 64 2.31 3.35 7.12
C PRO A 64 2.23 4.85 7.39
N ILE A 65 1.16 5.49 6.93
CA ILE A 65 0.87 6.92 7.13
C ILE A 65 -0.33 7.00 8.07
N PRO A 66 -0.13 7.32 9.37
CA PRO A 66 -1.24 7.51 10.29
C PRO A 66 -2.23 8.55 9.77
N ARG A 67 -3.52 8.38 10.10
CA ARG A 67 -4.59 9.33 9.70
C ARG A 67 -4.18 10.79 9.94
N ARG A 68 -3.68 11.10 11.13
CA ARG A 68 -3.22 12.45 11.48
C ARG A 68 -2.12 12.97 10.55
N THR A 69 -1.18 12.11 10.16
CA THR A 69 -0.13 12.46 9.20
C THR A 69 -0.72 12.71 7.82
N PHE A 70 -1.68 11.89 7.39
CA PHE A 70 -2.39 12.10 6.13
C PHE A 70 -3.18 13.42 6.12
N THR A 71 -3.87 13.78 7.21
CA THR A 71 -4.54 15.09 7.34
C THR A 71 -3.55 16.25 7.21
N ALA A 72 -2.38 16.16 7.85
CA ALA A 72 -1.34 17.17 7.73
C ALA A 72 -0.81 17.28 6.28
N ILE A 73 -0.66 16.15 5.58
CA ILE A 73 -0.30 16.12 4.14
C ILE A 73 -1.38 16.85 3.31
N CYS A 74 -2.66 16.59 3.55
CA CYS A 74 -3.76 17.28 2.87
C CYS A 74 -3.71 18.80 3.10
N GLN A 75 -3.39 19.25 4.31
CA GLN A 75 -3.23 20.67 4.60
C GLN A 75 -1.99 21.27 3.90
N ALA A 76 -0.86 20.57 3.93
CA ALA A 76 0.37 20.99 3.25
C ALA A 76 0.16 21.12 1.73
N GLY A 77 -0.63 20.20 1.13
CA GLY A 77 -0.97 20.19 -0.29
C GLY A 77 -1.69 21.44 -0.78
N LYS A 78 -2.49 22.10 0.07
CA LYS A 78 -3.19 23.36 -0.27
C LYS A 78 -2.24 24.49 -0.67
N ARG A 79 -0.98 24.43 -0.25
CA ARG A 79 0.01 25.51 -0.42
C ARG A 79 1.27 25.06 -1.15
N ASN A 80 1.52 23.76 -1.21
CA ASN A 80 2.74 23.19 -1.76
C ASN A 80 2.39 22.14 -2.83
N PRO A 81 2.66 22.39 -4.12
CA PRO A 81 2.34 21.47 -5.21
C PRO A 81 2.95 20.07 -5.06
N GLU A 82 4.14 19.95 -4.47
CA GLU A 82 4.77 18.64 -4.24
C GLU A 82 3.99 17.80 -3.22
N TRP A 83 3.43 18.43 -2.18
CA TRP A 83 2.59 17.75 -1.21
C TRP A 83 1.22 17.40 -1.78
N GLU A 84 0.66 18.23 -2.66
CA GLU A 84 -0.58 17.91 -3.40
C GLU A 84 -0.36 16.70 -4.33
N ASN A 85 0.79 16.64 -5.01
CA ASN A 85 1.13 15.47 -5.82
C ASN A 85 1.36 14.23 -4.96
N PHE A 86 2.00 14.37 -3.79
CA PHE A 86 2.17 13.25 -2.87
C PHE A 86 0.85 12.77 -2.27
N LYS A 87 -0.07 13.67 -1.92
CA LYS A 87 -1.46 13.34 -1.55
C LYS A 87 -2.10 12.46 -2.62
N LYS A 88 -2.09 12.90 -3.88
CA LYS A 88 -2.66 12.13 -5.00
C LYS A 88 -1.99 10.77 -5.17
N SER A 89 -0.66 10.70 -5.00
CA SER A 89 0.09 9.45 -5.06
C SER A 89 -0.38 8.48 -3.98
N ILE A 90 -0.61 8.97 -2.75
CA ILE A 90 -1.17 8.20 -1.65
C ILE A 90 -2.57 7.69 -1.99
N GLU A 91 -3.46 8.55 -2.50
CA GLU A 91 -4.83 8.16 -2.87
C GLU A 91 -4.89 7.09 -3.96
N ILE A 92 -3.91 7.05 -4.87
CA ILE A 92 -3.84 6.06 -5.95
C ILE A 92 -3.20 4.75 -5.48
N TYR A 93 -2.14 4.83 -4.68
CA TYR A 93 -1.25 3.69 -4.41
C TYR A 93 -1.35 3.12 -2.99
N SER A 94 -2.35 3.54 -2.23
CA SER A 94 -2.50 3.11 -0.84
C SER A 94 -3.82 2.43 -0.58
N VAL A 95 -3.80 1.57 0.44
CA VAL A 95 -5.00 0.98 1.02
C VAL A 95 -5.13 1.47 2.46
N TYR A 96 -6.30 2.00 2.80
CA TYR A 96 -6.59 2.40 4.17
C TYR A 96 -6.93 1.19 5.05
N SER A 97 -6.37 1.14 6.26
CA SER A 97 -6.66 0.11 7.26
C SER A 97 -7.32 0.73 8.49
N GLU A 98 -8.63 0.50 8.65
CA GLU A 98 -9.37 0.91 9.84
C GLU A 98 -8.79 0.33 11.14
N ARG A 99 -8.28 -0.92 11.07
CA ARG A 99 -7.70 -1.61 12.22
C ARG A 99 -6.51 -0.86 12.83
N TRP A 100 -5.69 -0.24 11.98
CA TRP A 100 -4.46 0.45 12.39
C TRP A 100 -4.58 1.97 12.33
N ASP A 101 -5.69 2.49 11.79
CA ASP A 101 -5.91 3.91 11.52
C ASP A 101 -4.79 4.53 10.66
N THR A 102 -4.34 3.76 9.66
CA THR A 102 -3.24 4.13 8.76
C THR A 102 -3.62 3.96 7.30
N VAL A 103 -3.19 4.90 6.48
CA VAL A 103 -3.08 4.75 5.03
C VAL A 103 -1.77 4.02 4.73
N ASN A 104 -1.84 2.84 4.12
CA ASN A 104 -0.66 2.03 3.82
C ASN A 104 -0.21 2.28 2.39
N PHE A 105 0.81 3.13 2.22
CA PHE A 105 1.36 3.48 0.91
C PHE A 105 2.35 2.42 0.44
N SER A 106 2.12 1.82 -0.73
CA SER A 106 3.03 0.79 -1.24
C SER A 106 4.31 1.42 -1.77
N LEU A 107 5.45 0.92 -1.29
CA LEU A 107 6.77 1.36 -1.73
C LEU A 107 7.29 0.55 -2.92
N ASP A 108 6.73 -0.63 -3.21
CA ASP A 108 7.18 -1.50 -4.29
C ASP A 108 6.29 -1.48 -5.55
N ASN A 109 6.45 -2.48 -6.42
CA ASN A 109 5.70 -2.63 -7.67
C ASN A 109 4.18 -2.82 -7.51
N LEU A 110 3.67 -3.06 -6.30
CA LEU A 110 2.24 -3.21 -6.08
C LEU A 110 1.43 -1.98 -6.46
N ARG A 111 2.09 -0.81 -6.51
CA ARG A 111 1.54 0.44 -7.05
C ARG A 111 1.01 0.31 -8.47
N PHE A 112 1.49 -0.67 -9.24
CA PHE A 112 1.07 -0.92 -10.62
C PHE A 112 -0.01 -2.00 -10.73
N LEU A 113 -0.63 -2.40 -9.62
CA LEU A 113 -1.81 -3.26 -9.67
C LEU A 113 -2.99 -2.45 -10.21
N ASN A 114 -3.52 -2.86 -11.36
CA ASN A 114 -4.57 -2.12 -12.04
C ASN A 114 -5.96 -2.47 -11.49
N HIS A 115 -6.89 -1.54 -11.68
CA HIS A 115 -8.30 -1.82 -11.43
C HIS A 115 -8.88 -2.77 -12.49
N GLY A 116 -9.64 -3.76 -12.05
CA GLY A 116 -10.44 -4.58 -12.95
C GLY A 116 -11.45 -5.44 -12.22
N ILE A 117 -12.52 -5.77 -12.91
CA ILE A 117 -13.58 -6.66 -12.46
C ILE A 117 -13.61 -7.85 -13.41
N VAL A 118 -13.59 -9.05 -12.86
CA VAL A 118 -13.72 -10.29 -13.61
C VAL A 118 -15.05 -10.92 -13.26
N GLU A 119 -15.83 -11.26 -14.28
CA GLU A 119 -17.09 -11.99 -14.11
C GLU A 119 -16.81 -13.37 -13.51
N ARG A 120 -17.52 -13.73 -12.43
CA ARG A 120 -17.58 -15.13 -12.00
C ARG A 120 -18.52 -15.88 -12.92
N GLY A 121 -18.13 -17.08 -13.32
CA GLY A 121 -18.97 -17.97 -14.14
C GLY A 121 -20.22 -18.51 -13.43
N GLN A 122 -20.59 -18.06 -12.22
CA GLN A 122 -21.81 -18.45 -11.53
C GLN A 122 -22.40 -17.30 -10.71
N GLU A 123 -23.68 -17.02 -10.94
CA GLU A 123 -24.54 -16.08 -10.23
C GLU A 123 -24.86 -16.59 -8.83
N ASP A 124 -24.05 -16.23 -7.83
CA ASP A 124 -24.51 -16.27 -6.44
C ASP A 124 -25.06 -14.88 -6.09
N GLU A 125 -26.37 -14.81 -5.80
CA GLU A 125 -27.16 -13.58 -5.67
C GLU A 125 -26.75 -12.65 -4.50
N GLU A 126 -25.74 -12.99 -3.70
CA GLU A 126 -25.34 -12.24 -2.49
C GLU A 126 -24.07 -11.36 -2.64
N GLU A 127 -23.28 -11.49 -3.72
CA GLU A 127 -22.12 -10.60 -3.96
C GLU A 127 -22.14 -10.01 -5.37
N LYS A 128 -22.98 -8.99 -5.59
CA LYS A 128 -23.01 -8.20 -6.83
C LYS A 128 -21.83 -7.24 -7.00
N ASP A 129 -20.88 -7.25 -6.07
CA ASP A 129 -19.67 -6.44 -6.14
C ASP A 129 -18.58 -7.26 -6.83
N GLY A 130 -18.52 -7.15 -8.16
CA GLY A 130 -17.58 -7.94 -8.97
C GLY A 130 -16.15 -7.92 -8.42
N MET A 131 -15.45 -9.06 -8.47
CA MET A 131 -14.12 -9.20 -7.88
C MET A 131 -13.02 -9.04 -8.94
N GLY A 132 -11.84 -8.57 -8.51
CA GLY A 132 -10.62 -8.75 -9.31
C GLY A 132 -10.22 -10.22 -9.39
N ASN A 133 -9.27 -10.57 -10.27
CA ASN A 133 -8.65 -11.92 -10.25
C ASN A 133 -7.64 -12.08 -9.10
N VAL A 134 -7.38 -10.99 -8.37
CA VAL A 134 -6.68 -10.97 -7.09
C VAL A 134 -7.48 -10.19 -6.05
N ASP A 135 -7.24 -10.51 -4.78
CA ASP A 135 -7.76 -9.77 -3.63
C ASP A 135 -6.61 -9.40 -2.70
N ILE A 136 -6.84 -8.38 -1.88
CA ILE A 136 -5.90 -7.80 -0.94
C ILE A 136 -6.60 -7.74 0.41
N GLY A 137 -6.00 -8.35 1.41
CA GLY A 137 -6.53 -8.27 2.76
C GLY A 137 -5.76 -9.12 3.76
N GLY A 138 -6.40 -9.29 4.92
CA GLY A 138 -5.86 -10.08 6.01
C GLY A 138 -4.65 -9.45 6.69
N THR A 139 -4.31 -9.99 7.85
CA THR A 139 -2.98 -9.83 8.45
C THR A 139 -2.26 -11.13 8.16
N ALA A 140 -1.20 -11.10 7.36
CA ALA A 140 -0.33 -12.25 7.25
C ALA A 140 0.35 -12.44 8.61
N VAL A 141 0.05 -13.57 9.25
CA VAL A 141 0.76 -14.06 10.43
C VAL A 141 1.49 -15.30 9.98
N THR A 142 2.77 -15.17 9.66
CA THR A 142 3.66 -16.33 9.66
C THR A 142 4.19 -16.50 11.09
N GLU A 143 4.58 -17.73 11.45
CA GLU A 143 4.77 -18.19 12.85
C GLU A 143 5.65 -17.29 13.73
N ASP A 144 6.47 -16.42 13.13
CA ASP A 144 7.40 -15.52 13.85
C ASP A 144 7.24 -14.02 13.51
N THR A 145 6.26 -13.62 12.70
CA THR A 145 6.19 -12.26 12.13
C THR A 145 4.77 -11.75 11.91
N MET A 146 4.47 -10.57 12.46
CA MET A 146 3.28 -9.74 12.25
C MET A 146 3.80 -8.31 11.89
N VAL A 147 3.25 -7.47 10.99
CA VAL A 147 1.88 -7.29 10.48
C VAL A 147 1.92 -6.61 9.11
N GLY A 148 1.61 -7.33 8.04
CA GLY A 148 1.36 -6.76 6.71
C GLY A 148 0.04 -7.25 6.15
N TRP A 149 -0.43 -6.61 5.09
CA TRP A 149 -1.50 -7.16 4.25
C TRP A 149 -0.91 -8.20 3.28
N SER A 150 -1.70 -9.20 2.94
CA SER A 150 -1.36 -10.19 1.93
C SER A 150 -2.23 -9.99 0.70
N ALA A 151 -1.75 -10.41 -0.46
CA ALA A 151 -2.59 -10.55 -1.64
C ALA A 151 -2.61 -12.00 -2.12
N TRP A 152 -3.78 -12.47 -2.53
CA TRP A 152 -3.99 -13.80 -3.07
C TRP A 152 -4.80 -13.77 -4.35
N THR A 153 -4.69 -14.83 -5.16
CA THR A 153 -5.52 -15.00 -6.36
C THR A 153 -6.93 -15.46 -5.97
N THR A 154 -7.96 -14.90 -6.60
CA THR A 154 -9.37 -15.26 -6.34
C THR A 154 -9.86 -16.38 -7.26
N ARG A 155 -9.11 -16.65 -8.32
CA ARG A 155 -9.29 -17.73 -9.28
C ARG A 155 -7.94 -18.13 -9.86
N ASP A 156 -7.93 -19.13 -10.73
CA ASP A 156 -6.75 -19.44 -11.52
C ASP A 156 -6.39 -18.27 -12.44
N VAL A 157 -5.13 -17.87 -12.43
CA VAL A 157 -4.54 -16.81 -13.28
C VAL A 157 -3.46 -17.45 -14.15
N LYS A 158 -3.51 -17.22 -15.45
CA LYS A 158 -2.56 -17.82 -16.40
C LYS A 158 -1.27 -17.02 -16.51
N GLU A 159 -0.17 -17.68 -16.84
CA GLU A 159 1.08 -16.99 -17.18
C GLU A 159 0.82 -15.90 -18.25
N GLY A 160 1.36 -14.70 -18.02
CA GLY A 160 1.19 -13.54 -18.89
C GLY A 160 -0.13 -12.79 -18.71
N GLU A 161 -1.08 -13.34 -17.95
CA GLU A 161 -2.33 -12.66 -17.62
C GLU A 161 -2.07 -11.51 -16.64
N GLN A 162 -2.78 -10.39 -16.82
CA GLN A 162 -2.71 -9.25 -15.91
C GLN A 162 -3.41 -9.57 -14.58
N LEU A 163 -2.78 -9.21 -13.47
CA LEU A 163 -3.41 -9.18 -12.15
C LEU A 163 -4.20 -7.86 -12.01
N VAL A 164 -5.46 -7.95 -11.61
CA VAL A 164 -6.36 -6.82 -11.44
C VAL A 164 -7.14 -6.91 -10.14
N PHE A 165 -7.33 -5.77 -9.50
CA PHE A 165 -7.99 -5.63 -8.20
C PHE A 165 -9.26 -4.78 -8.29
N ASN A 166 -10.28 -5.10 -7.49
CA ASN A 166 -11.47 -4.26 -7.40
C ASN A 166 -11.28 -3.13 -6.36
N TYR A 167 -10.75 -1.99 -6.81
CA TYR A 167 -10.60 -0.77 -6.00
C TYR A 167 -11.92 -0.09 -5.61
N LEU A 168 -13.07 -0.44 -6.21
CA LEU A 168 -14.36 0.18 -5.86
C LEU A 168 -14.72 -0.05 -4.38
N LYS A 169 -14.20 -1.12 -3.77
CA LYS A 169 -14.34 -1.41 -2.33
C LYS A 169 -13.69 -0.36 -1.42
N PHE A 170 -12.81 0.51 -1.95
CA PHE A 170 -12.02 1.46 -1.16
C PHE A 170 -12.36 2.92 -1.41
N LYS A 171 -13.26 3.21 -2.36
CA LYS A 171 -13.54 4.58 -2.80
C LYS A 171 -14.00 5.49 -1.66
N ASP A 172 -14.85 4.97 -0.78
CA ASP A 172 -15.49 5.78 0.26
C ASP A 172 -14.53 6.14 1.41
N TYR A 173 -13.42 5.41 1.59
CA TYR A 173 -12.49 5.67 2.70
C TYR A 173 -11.72 6.97 2.54
N PHE A 174 -11.17 7.24 1.36
CA PHE A 174 -10.43 8.48 1.12
C PHE A 174 -11.36 9.69 1.12
N GLU A 175 -12.57 9.55 0.58
CA GLU A 175 -13.59 10.61 0.66
C GLU A 175 -14.01 10.93 2.10
N ALA A 176 -14.01 9.94 3.00
CA ALA A 176 -14.25 10.15 4.43
C ALA A 176 -13.07 10.83 5.12
N LEU A 177 -11.84 10.40 4.82
CA LEU A 177 -10.61 10.97 5.39
C LEU A 177 -10.37 12.43 4.98
N ASP A 178 -10.70 12.81 3.74
CA ASP A 178 -10.49 14.18 3.24
C ASP A 178 -11.49 15.19 3.86
N LYS A 179 -12.63 14.72 4.38
CA LYS A 179 -13.63 15.56 5.08
C LYS A 179 -13.23 15.89 6.52
N GLU A 180 -12.34 15.13 7.13
CA GLU A 180 -11.80 15.40 8.47
C GLU A 180 -10.68 16.46 8.37
N THR A 181 -11.03 17.73 8.58
CA THR A 181 -10.21 18.89 8.20
C THR A 181 -9.32 19.47 9.31
N VAL A 182 -9.34 18.91 10.51
CA VAL A 182 -8.74 19.55 11.69
C VAL A 182 -7.61 18.70 12.27
N CYS A 183 -6.37 19.09 12.00
CA CYS A 183 -5.26 18.74 12.88
C CYS A 183 -5.53 19.42 14.23
N GLY A 184 -5.70 18.65 15.31
CA GLY A 184 -6.01 19.21 16.63
C GLY A 184 -4.99 20.27 17.08
N GLU A 185 -5.47 21.31 17.77
CA GLU A 185 -4.65 22.40 18.30
C GLU A 185 -3.48 21.87 19.15
N GLY A 186 -2.27 22.41 18.93
CA GLY A 186 -1.16 22.28 19.87
C GLY A 186 -0.09 21.23 19.56
N THR A 187 0.09 20.78 18.32
CA THR A 187 1.14 19.80 18.00
C THR A 187 2.09 20.28 16.90
N GLY A 188 3.22 20.83 17.33
CA GLY A 188 4.37 21.09 16.45
C GLY A 188 4.92 19.78 15.88
N ASP A 189 5.25 19.83 14.60
CA ASP A 189 5.99 18.85 13.80
C ASP A 189 5.33 17.46 13.65
N VAL A 190 4.62 17.28 12.53
CA VAL A 190 4.31 15.95 11.99
C VAL A 190 5.48 15.50 11.11
N GLU A 191 6.01 14.32 11.41
CA GLU A 191 7.13 13.72 10.68
C GLU A 191 6.68 12.43 9.96
N ILE A 192 7.23 12.19 8.78
CA ILE A 192 7.24 10.88 8.13
C ILE A 192 8.66 10.34 8.28
N LEU A 193 8.78 9.10 8.75
CA LEU A 193 10.06 8.41 8.93
C LEU A 193 10.20 7.35 7.85
N LEU A 194 11.30 7.38 7.12
CA LEU A 194 11.59 6.45 6.03
C LEU A 194 12.98 5.85 6.22
N THR A 195 13.10 4.53 6.28
CA THR A 195 14.40 3.85 6.40
C THR A 195 15.16 3.88 5.07
N ARG A 196 16.45 3.51 5.09
CA ARG A 196 17.24 3.36 3.83
C ARG A 196 16.71 2.23 2.98
N GLU A 197 16.29 1.15 3.62
CA GLU A 197 15.75 -0.05 3.00
C GLU A 197 14.43 0.27 2.28
N GLN A 198 13.52 0.97 2.97
CA GLN A 198 12.27 1.48 2.40
C GLN A 198 12.52 2.42 1.21
N LEU A 199 13.50 3.33 1.32
CA LEU A 199 13.87 4.20 0.21
C LEU A 199 14.45 3.40 -0.96
N GLY A 200 15.27 2.38 -0.70
CA GLY A 200 15.83 1.49 -1.71
C GLY A 200 14.73 0.79 -2.51
N VAL A 201 13.78 0.14 -1.82
CA VAL A 201 12.61 -0.50 -2.45
C VAL A 201 11.80 0.50 -3.28
N TYR A 202 11.64 1.74 -2.78
CA TYR A 202 10.93 2.79 -3.50
C TYR A 202 11.64 3.26 -4.76
N VAL A 203 12.96 3.44 -4.72
CA VAL A 203 13.75 3.86 -5.88
C VAL A 203 13.82 2.76 -6.94
N ASP A 204 13.93 1.51 -6.50
CA ASP A 204 14.00 0.35 -7.40
C ASP A 204 12.64 0.01 -8.03
N SER A 205 11.53 0.57 -7.54
CA SER A 205 10.18 0.31 -8.02
C SER A 205 9.70 1.25 -9.12
N GLY A 206 10.22 1.04 -10.33
CA GLY A 206 9.55 1.43 -11.58
C GLY A 206 9.05 2.89 -11.64
N LEU A 207 9.81 3.85 -11.13
CA LEU A 207 9.41 5.25 -10.99
C LEU A 207 9.38 5.99 -12.34
N GLU A 208 8.38 5.73 -13.18
CA GLU A 208 8.31 6.31 -14.53
C GLU A 208 7.63 7.68 -14.56
N ARG A 209 6.42 7.80 -13.97
CA ARG A 209 5.59 9.02 -14.02
C ARG A 209 5.90 9.93 -12.84
N ASP A 210 5.53 11.21 -12.96
CA ASP A 210 5.70 12.19 -11.88
C ASP A 210 4.94 11.81 -10.61
N ILE A 211 3.76 11.19 -10.77
CA ILE A 211 2.97 10.69 -9.64
C ILE A 211 3.65 9.50 -8.93
N ASP A 212 4.41 8.69 -9.68
CA ASP A 212 5.17 7.59 -9.11
C ASP A 212 6.34 8.13 -8.27
N LYS A 213 6.91 9.30 -8.64
CA LYS A 213 8.05 9.97 -7.98
C LYS A 213 7.67 10.93 -6.85
N ALA A 214 6.39 11.05 -6.51
CA ALA A 214 5.92 12.12 -5.64
C ALA A 214 6.59 12.13 -4.24
N LEU A 215 6.83 10.96 -3.64
CA LEU A 215 7.54 10.86 -2.37
C LEU A 215 9.02 11.29 -2.50
N MET A 216 9.69 11.01 -3.63
CA MET A 216 11.06 11.50 -3.87
C MET A 216 11.12 13.02 -3.90
N MET A 217 10.12 13.67 -4.50
CA MET A 217 10.05 15.13 -4.56
C MET A 217 9.86 15.75 -3.17
N VAL A 218 9.08 15.11 -2.32
CA VAL A 218 8.90 15.50 -0.92
C VAL A 218 10.19 15.29 -0.12
N ILE A 219 10.84 14.14 -0.25
CA ILE A 219 12.13 13.85 0.40
C ILE A 219 13.19 14.88 0.00
N ALA A 220 13.29 15.21 -1.28
CA ALA A 220 14.30 16.13 -1.79
C ALA A 220 14.20 17.54 -1.20
N LYS A 221 13.00 17.97 -0.79
CA LYS A 221 12.76 19.33 -0.26
C LYS A 221 12.68 19.40 1.26
N TRP A 222 12.07 18.41 1.89
CA TRP A 222 11.78 18.41 3.34
C TRP A 222 12.42 17.27 4.11
N GLY A 223 13.07 16.34 3.41
CA GLY A 223 13.78 15.21 4.01
C GLY A 223 15.15 15.61 4.55
N VAL A 224 15.42 15.21 5.78
CA VAL A 224 16.74 15.31 6.42
C VAL A 224 17.14 13.93 6.92
N TRP A 225 18.36 13.50 6.62
CA TRP A 225 18.89 12.27 7.19
C TRP A 225 19.21 12.48 8.68
N ASP A 226 18.60 11.68 9.54
CA ASP A 226 18.85 11.67 10.99
C ASP A 226 19.72 10.45 11.33
N GLU A 227 21.03 10.68 11.48
CA GLU A 227 22.01 9.64 11.83
C GLU A 227 21.68 8.94 13.16
N GLY A 228 21.07 9.65 14.11
CA GLY A 228 20.75 9.11 15.43
C GLY A 228 19.62 8.09 15.39
N ARG A 229 18.66 8.29 14.48
CA ARG A 229 17.54 7.36 14.25
C ARG A 229 17.76 6.41 13.08
N GLY A 230 18.74 6.66 12.22
CA GLY A 230 18.99 5.86 11.02
C GLY A 230 17.86 5.96 9.99
N VAL A 231 17.20 7.11 9.88
CA VAL A 231 16.06 7.32 8.98
C VAL A 231 16.12 8.69 8.29
N PHE A 232 15.48 8.78 7.13
CA PHE A 232 15.05 10.06 6.57
C PHE A 232 13.84 10.57 7.33
N VAL A 233 13.95 11.77 7.87
CA VAL A 233 12.90 12.49 8.57
C VAL A 233 12.35 13.53 7.63
N ILE A 234 11.09 13.40 7.25
CA ILE A 234 10.40 14.34 6.36
C ILE A 234 9.43 15.15 7.21
N LYS A 235 9.70 16.44 7.36
CA LYS A 235 8.80 17.35 8.10
C LYS A 235 7.64 17.79 7.20
N VAL A 236 6.40 17.55 7.65
CA VAL A 236 5.20 18.00 6.92
C VAL A 236 4.95 19.48 7.25
N PRO A 237 4.98 20.40 6.26
CA PRO A 237 4.80 21.83 6.49
C PRO A 237 3.30 22.17 6.48
N PHE A 238 2.64 22.12 7.64
CA PHE A 238 1.25 22.54 7.80
C PHE A 238 1.14 23.61 8.89
N GLU A 239 0.14 24.50 8.75
CA GLU A 239 -0.19 25.49 9.78
C GLU A 239 -1.32 24.94 10.65
N VAL A 240 -1.18 25.12 11.97
CA VAL A 240 -2.22 24.85 12.97
C VAL A 240 -3.20 26.01 12.99
#